data_AF-A0A924P5F4-F1
#
_entry.id   AF-A0A924P5F4-F1
#
_cell.length_a   1.000
_cell.length_b   1.000
_cell.length_c   1.000
_cell.angle_alpha   90.00
_cell.angle_beta   90.00
_cell.angle_gamma   90.00
#
_symmetry.space_group_name_H-M   'P 1'
#
loop_
_entity.id
_entity.type
_entity.pdbx_description
1 polymer ?
#
loop_
_entity_poly.entity_id
_entity_poly.type
_entity_poly.pdbx_seq_one_letter_code
_entity_poly.pdbx_strand_id
1 'polypeptide(L)' 'YGLQKMILPVKDCRNISKKDLIHNDATPHIDVNPENYEVKVDGVHITCEPMKELPLAQRYFLF' A
#
# COMPACT_ATOMS: atom_id res chain seq x y z
N TYR A 1 7.62 31.75 -16.20
CA TYR A 1 7.47 30.27 -16.11
C TYR A 1 6.78 29.62 -17.31
N GLY A 2 6.09 30.34 -18.21
CA GLY A 2 5.58 29.76 -19.48
C GLY A 2 4.54 28.64 -19.32
N LEU A 3 3.89 28.54 -18.16
CA LEU A 3 2.94 27.48 -17.84
C LEU A 3 1.61 27.71 -18.58
N GLN A 4 1.14 26.68 -19.28
CA GLN A 4 -0.08 26.72 -20.09
C GLN A 4 -1.27 25.97 -19.48
N LYS A 5 -1.03 25.08 -18.50
CA LYS A 5 -2.07 24.36 -17.77
C LYS A 5 -2.49 25.12 -16.51
N MET A 6 -3.68 24.81 -16.01
CA MET A 6 -4.13 25.30 -14.71
C MET A 6 -3.16 24.84 -13.62
N ILE A 7 -2.68 25.78 -12.82
CA ILE A 7 -1.77 25.53 -11.71
C ILE A 7 -2.54 25.69 -10.42
N LEU A 8 -2.47 24.68 -9.55
CA LEU A 8 -3.08 24.72 -8.23
C LEU A 8 -2.03 24.35 -7.18
N PRO A 9 -2.02 25.03 -6.02
CA PRO A 9 -1.19 24.63 -4.90
C PRO A 9 -1.76 23.38 -4.23
N VAL A 10 -0.88 22.52 -3.71
CA VAL A 10 -1.29 21.50 -2.74
C VAL A 10 -1.59 22.16 -1.40
N LYS A 11 -2.54 21.60 -0.64
CA LYS A 11 -2.94 22.10 0.69
C LYS A 11 -3.21 20.95 1.64
N ASP A 12 -3.29 21.27 2.93
CA ASP A 12 -3.72 20.37 4.02
C ASP A 12 -2.92 19.08 4.18
N CYS A 13 -1.67 19.07 3.75
CA CYS A 13 -0.87 17.84 3.76
C CYS A 13 -0.47 17.38 5.17
N ARG A 14 -0.45 18.27 6.17
CA ARG A 14 0.16 18.04 7.49
C ARG A 14 -0.82 17.68 8.61
N ASN A 15 -2.12 17.74 8.34
CA ASN A 15 -3.16 17.42 9.32
C ASN A 15 -3.91 16.11 9.00
N ILE A 16 -3.37 15.30 8.09
CA ILE A 16 -3.91 13.98 7.74
C ILE A 16 -3.05 12.87 8.34
N SER A 17 -3.66 11.73 8.58
CA SER A 17 -3.14 10.56 9.27
C SER A 17 -3.61 9.27 8.58
N LYS A 18 -3.25 8.11 9.15
CA LYS A 18 -3.73 6.80 8.69
C LYS A 18 -5.27 6.72 8.71
N LYS A 19 -5.93 7.43 9.63
CA LYS A 19 -7.39 7.49 9.78
C LYS A 19 -8.14 8.15 8.63
N ASP A 20 -7.45 8.97 7.85
CA ASP A 20 -8.04 9.70 6.74
C ASP A 20 -8.05 8.86 5.44
N LEU A 21 -7.46 7.66 5.46
CA LEU A 21 -7.48 6.73 4.33
C LEU A 21 -8.82 6.01 4.25
N ILE A 22 -9.64 6.40 3.28
CA ILE A 22 -10.94 5.79 3.01
C ILE A 22 -10.76 4.28 2.76
N HIS A 23 -11.50 3.47 3.52
CA HIS A 23 -11.49 2.00 3.50
C HIS A 23 -10.20 1.32 3.99
N ASN A 24 -9.14 2.06 4.37
CA ASN A 24 -7.79 1.50 4.60
C ASN A 24 -7.05 2.16 5.77
N ASP A 25 -7.72 2.34 6.91
CA ASP A 25 -7.22 3.08 8.07
C ASP A 25 -6.65 2.23 9.22
N ALA A 26 -6.56 0.91 9.04
CA ALA A 26 -6.07 0.00 10.07
C ALA A 26 -4.66 0.37 10.59
N THR A 27 -4.47 0.31 11.91
CA THR A 27 -3.21 0.55 12.63
C THR A 27 -2.90 -0.59 13.61
N PRO A 28 -2.71 -1.82 13.11
CA PRO A 28 -2.47 -2.97 13.98
C PRO A 28 -1.06 -2.96 14.59
N HIS A 29 -0.83 -3.81 15.60
CA HIS A 29 0.51 -4.09 16.09
C HIS A 29 1.22 -5.03 15.12
N ILE A 30 2.37 -4.60 14.58
CA ILE A 30 3.14 -5.37 13.60
C ILE A 30 4.49 -5.72 14.22
N ASP A 31 4.76 -7.02 14.31
CA ASP A 31 6.03 -7.56 14.79
C ASP A 31 6.76 -8.28 13.66
N VAL A 32 8.08 -8.08 13.59
CA VAL A 32 8.97 -8.80 12.66
C VAL A 32 10.04 -9.51 13.46
N ASN A 33 10.14 -10.82 13.30
CA ASN A 33 11.20 -11.60 13.91
C ASN A 33 12.55 -11.31 13.21
N PRO A 34 13.60 -10.89 13.95
CA PRO A 34 14.87 -10.47 13.33
C PRO A 34 15.71 -11.63 12.78
N GLU A 35 15.45 -12.88 13.16
CA GLU A 35 16.25 -14.05 12.77
C GLU A 35 15.71 -14.73 11.51
N ASN A 36 14.38 -14.79 11.37
CA ASN A 36 13.72 -15.54 10.29
C ASN A 36 12.73 -14.71 9.47
N TYR A 37 12.57 -13.42 9.78
CA TYR A 37 11.70 -12.47 9.10
C TYR A 37 10.20 -12.82 9.12
N GLU A 38 9.79 -13.69 10.04
CA GLU A 38 8.38 -13.96 10.30
C GLU A 38 7.66 -12.66 10.69
N VAL A 39 6.55 -12.37 10.00
CA VAL A 39 5.70 -11.22 10.31
C VAL A 39 4.47 -11.68 11.09
N LYS A 40 4.14 -10.96 12.17
CA LYS A 40 2.89 -11.12 12.92
C LYS A 40 2.11 -9.82 12.95
N VAL A 41 0.80 -9.93 12.84
CA VAL A 41 -0.16 -8.84 13.01
C VAL A 41 -1.08 -9.21 14.16
N ASP A 42 -1.09 -8.39 15.20
CA ASP A 42 -1.84 -8.63 16.44
C ASP A 42 -1.57 -10.04 17.02
N GLY A 43 -0.30 -10.47 16.96
CA GLY A 43 0.17 -11.77 17.44
C GLY A 43 -0.07 -12.95 16.49
N VAL A 44 -0.78 -12.75 15.37
CA VAL A 44 -1.10 -13.79 14.39
C VAL A 44 -0.07 -13.78 13.27
N HIS A 45 0.55 -14.93 12.98
CA HIS A 45 1.46 -15.07 11.84
C HIS A 45 0.70 -14.87 10.52
N ILE A 46 1.18 -13.93 9.71
CA ILE A 46 0.63 -13.61 8.40
C ILE A 46 1.59 -14.06 7.29
N THR A 47 1.08 -14.83 6.34
CA THR A 47 1.81 -15.32 5.18
C THR A 47 0.84 -15.65 4.04
N CYS A 48 1.36 -15.82 2.82
CA CYS A 48 0.58 -16.29 1.68
C CYS A 48 1.42 -17.14 0.73
N GLU A 49 0.76 -18.06 0.03
CA GLU A 49 1.42 -18.88 -0.99
C GLU A 49 1.67 -18.06 -2.26
N PRO A 50 2.78 -18.30 -2.96
CA PRO A 50 3.05 -17.65 -4.23
C PRO A 50 2.05 -18.12 -5.30
N MET A 51 1.52 -17.18 -6.08
CA MET A 51 0.62 -17.47 -7.20
C MET A 51 1.41 -17.72 -8.49
N LYS A 52 1.09 -18.81 -9.20
CA LYS A 52 1.75 -19.17 -10.48
C LYS A 52 1.27 -18.33 -11.67
N GLU A 53 0.05 -17.82 -11.60
CA GLU A 53 -0.59 -17.01 -12.63
C GLU A 53 -1.46 -15.92 -11.98
N LEU A 54 -1.70 -14.83 -12.72
CA LEU A 54 -2.50 -13.70 -12.25
C LEU A 54 -3.53 -13.27 -13.30
N PRO A 55 -4.73 -12.82 -12.87
CA PRO A 55 -5.65 -12.14 -13.77
C PRO A 55 -5.06 -10.79 -14.21
N LEU A 56 -5.61 -10.21 -15.29
CA LEU A 56 -5.15 -8.93 -15.85
C LEU A 56 -3.67 -8.91 -16.29
N ALA A 57 -3.06 -10.08 -16.50
CA ALA A 57 -1.68 -10.23 -17.00
C ALA A 57 -1.68 -10.61 -18.50
N GLN A 58 -1.06 -11.74 -18.87
CA GLN A 58 -0.79 -12.18 -20.24
C GLN A 58 -1.99 -12.09 -21.22
N ARG A 59 -3.23 -12.16 -20.72
CA ARG A 59 -4.44 -12.03 -21.56
C ARG A 59 -4.57 -10.66 -22.23
N TYR A 60 -4.05 -9.59 -21.63
CA TYR A 60 -4.33 -8.22 -22.04
C TYR A 60 -3.13 -7.48 -22.64
N PHE A 61 -1.94 -8.06 -22.57
CA PHE A 61 -0.71 -7.45 -23.06
C PHE A 61 -0.15 -8.24 -24.23
N LEU A 62 0.25 -7.53 -25.28
CA LEU A 62 0.84 -8.14 -26.48
C LEU A 62 2.25 -8.68 -26.22
N PHE A 63 2.99 -8.07 -25.30
CA PHE A 63 4.30 -8.49 -24.79
C PHE A 63 4.43 -8.16 -23.31
#